data_AF-A0A142WWN9-F1
#
_entry.id   AF-A0A142WWN9-F1
#
_cell.length_a   1.000
_cell.length_b   1.000
_cell.length_c   1.000
_cell.angle_alpha   90.00
_cell.angle_beta   90.00
_cell.angle_gamma   90.00
#
_symmetry.space_group_name_H-M   'P 1'
#
loop_
_entity.id
_entity.type
_entity.pdbx_description
1 polymer ?
#
loop_
_entity_poly.entity_id
_entity_poly.type
_entity_poly.pdbx_seq_one_letter_code
_entity_poly.pdbx_strand_id
1 'polypeptide(L)'
;MTRAPADLVGQYHSKDEIIRDVTFILTAPVADPTKGAVLKRAMWYWTEFDGKHGGCRYWTARARRVYLKRTTTTRGAWKKQLRHEHVVPRKVIREKLLSLEPPTEDAVRDIFERFVIAAVIHCKEDARLRKKLQSSMPPGFSDPASPGYQEPWLRYQACRIKPIDREEKPKLFEAFRIRRRRRPDL
;
A
#
# COMPACT_ATOMS: atom_id res chain seq x y z
N MET A 1 26.99 9.07 -0.51
CA MET A 1 26.02 8.25 0.26
C MET A 1 25.17 9.16 1.11
N THR A 2 23.94 9.45 0.69
CA THR A 2 23.02 10.36 1.40
C THR A 2 22.16 9.56 2.38
N ARG A 3 22.35 9.82 3.68
CA ARG A 3 21.51 9.25 4.76
C ARG A 3 20.04 9.59 4.53
N ALA A 4 19.17 8.60 4.61
CA ALA A 4 17.73 8.80 4.67
C ALA A 4 17.36 9.65 5.91
N PRO A 5 16.35 10.54 5.81
CA PRO A 5 15.91 11.38 6.92
C PRO A 5 15.39 10.55 8.10
N ALA A 6 15.65 11.06 9.31
CA ALA A 6 15.60 10.40 10.62
C ALA A 6 14.19 10.08 11.17
N ASP A 7 13.20 9.83 10.31
CA ASP A 7 11.79 9.77 10.72
C ASP A 7 11.27 8.33 10.94
N LEU A 8 11.98 7.30 10.48
CA LEU A 8 11.59 5.89 10.65
C LEU A 8 12.84 5.00 10.66
N VAL A 9 13.44 4.78 11.83
CA VAL A 9 14.28 3.59 12.03
C VAL A 9 13.31 2.41 12.18
N GLY A 10 13.08 1.68 11.09
CA GLY A 10 12.38 0.40 11.15
C GLY A 10 13.13 -0.54 12.09
N GLN A 11 12.41 -1.34 12.88
CA GLN A 11 13.03 -2.42 13.67
C GLN A 11 13.66 -3.49 12.76
N TYR A 12 13.17 -3.58 11.52
CA TYR A 12 13.70 -4.44 10.47
C TYR A 12 14.69 -3.69 9.59
N HIS A 13 15.81 -4.35 9.28
CA HIS A 13 16.85 -3.85 8.39
C HIS A 13 16.63 -4.27 6.94
N SER A 14 15.86 -5.34 6.69
CA SER A 14 15.50 -5.79 5.34
C SER A 14 14.08 -6.36 5.26
N LYS A 15 13.55 -6.45 4.03
CA LYS A 15 12.31 -7.19 3.76
C LYS A 15 12.48 -8.69 3.96
N ASP A 16 13.68 -9.23 3.77
CA ASP A 16 13.97 -10.65 3.98
C ASP A 16 13.89 -11.05 5.46
N GLU A 17 14.30 -10.16 6.38
CA GLU A 17 14.07 -10.37 7.82
C GLU A 17 12.58 -10.47 8.15
N ILE A 18 11.74 -9.63 7.53
CA ILE A 18 10.29 -9.71 7.71
C ILE A 18 9.76 -11.07 7.24
N ILE A 19 10.20 -11.56 6.09
CA ILE A 19 9.77 -12.86 5.55
C ILE A 19 10.19 -14.01 6.47
N ARG A 20 11.44 -14.01 6.96
CA ARG A 20 11.94 -15.02 7.92
C ARG A 20 11.14 -15.03 9.21
N ASP A 21 10.92 -13.87 9.83
CA ASP A 21 10.17 -13.74 11.08
C ASP A 21 8.71 -14.18 10.92
N VAL A 22 8.08 -13.83 9.80
CA VAL A 22 6.71 -14.26 9.49
C VAL A 22 6.64 -15.77 9.28
N THR A 23 7.59 -16.34 8.55
CA THR A 23 7.66 -17.79 8.34
C THR A 23 7.82 -18.54 9.67
N PHE A 24 8.71 -18.05 10.53
CA PHE A 24 8.88 -18.59 11.87
C PHE A 24 7.60 -18.48 12.71
N ILE A 25 6.95 -17.31 12.78
CA ILE A 25 5.77 -17.16 13.66
C ILE A 25 4.56 -17.98 13.19
N LEU A 26 4.46 -18.27 11.89
CA LEU A 26 3.40 -19.12 11.36
C LEU A 26 3.53 -20.57 11.86
N THR A 27 4.76 -21.07 12.01
CA THR A 27 5.05 -22.43 12.51
C THR A 27 5.20 -22.51 14.03
N ALA A 28 5.43 -21.39 14.71
CA ALA A 28 5.63 -21.36 16.15
C ALA A 28 4.40 -21.88 16.93
N PRO A 29 4.60 -22.63 18.04
CA PRO A 29 3.53 -23.19 18.87
C PRO A 29 2.95 -22.13 19.80
N VAL A 30 2.45 -21.04 19.22
CA VAL A 30 1.80 -19.93 19.92
C VAL A 30 0.37 -19.76 19.42
N ALA A 31 -0.49 -19.17 20.26
CA ALA A 31 -1.87 -18.93 19.88
C ALA A 31 -2.01 -17.95 18.71
N ASP A 32 -3.06 -18.12 17.90
CA ASP A 32 -3.36 -17.27 16.73
C ASP A 32 -3.43 -15.77 17.02
N PRO A 33 -3.93 -15.28 18.18
CA PRO A 33 -3.87 -13.85 18.50
C PRO A 33 -2.44 -13.31 18.54
N THR A 34 -1.48 -14.10 19.04
CA THR A 34 -0.05 -13.76 19.08
C THR A 34 0.51 -13.71 17.67
N LYS A 35 0.25 -14.73 16.84
CA LYS A 35 0.62 -14.71 15.41
C LYS A 35 0.05 -13.46 14.73
N GLY A 36 -1.23 -13.18 14.94
CA GLY A 36 -1.93 -12.03 14.38
C GLY A 36 -1.31 -10.67 14.76
N ALA A 37 -0.78 -10.53 15.98
CA ALA A 37 -0.09 -9.31 16.41
C ALA A 37 1.23 -9.09 15.66
N VAL A 38 2.04 -10.16 15.50
CA VAL A 38 3.30 -10.13 14.73
C VAL A 38 3.02 -9.83 13.25
N LEU A 39 2.09 -10.57 12.64
CA LEU A 39 1.71 -10.36 11.23
C LEU A 39 1.24 -8.92 10.96
N LYS A 40 0.45 -8.34 11.87
CA LYS A 40 0.01 -6.95 11.77
C LYS A 40 1.18 -5.96 11.77
N ARG A 41 2.22 -6.24 12.54
CA ARG A 41 3.42 -5.40 12.64
C ARG A 41 4.32 -5.57 11.41
N ALA A 42 4.54 -6.80 10.97
CA ALA A 42 5.27 -7.15 9.75
C ALA A 42 4.69 -6.45 8.51
N MET A 43 3.36 -6.56 8.27
CA MET A 43 2.71 -5.89 7.14
C MET A 43 2.84 -4.36 7.18
N TRP A 44 2.78 -3.77 8.38
CA TRP A 44 2.97 -2.33 8.55
C TRP A 44 4.38 -1.89 8.16
N TYR A 45 5.41 -2.61 8.64
CA TYR A 45 6.79 -2.33 8.27
C TYR A 45 7.06 -2.55 6.78
N TRP A 46 6.51 -3.62 6.21
CA TRP A 46 6.66 -3.91 4.78
C TRP A 46 6.19 -2.75 3.89
N THR A 47 5.01 -2.19 4.21
CA THR A 47 4.42 -1.11 3.41
C THR A 47 5.05 0.27 3.68
N GLU A 48 5.67 0.47 4.84
CA GLU A 48 6.37 1.72 5.18
C GLU A 48 7.89 1.62 4.99
N PHE A 49 8.41 0.53 4.42
CA PHE A 49 9.85 0.26 4.30
C PHE A 49 10.60 1.38 3.59
N ASP A 50 10.06 1.87 2.47
CA ASP A 50 10.65 2.99 1.71
C ASP A 50 10.18 4.37 2.20
N GLY A 51 9.37 4.39 3.28
CA GLY A 51 8.80 5.58 3.92
C GLY A 51 7.30 5.71 3.74
N LYS A 52 6.57 5.97 4.83
CA LYS A 52 5.10 6.01 4.92
C LYS A 52 4.36 6.78 3.83
N HIS A 53 4.79 8.01 3.54
CA HIS A 53 4.14 8.84 2.50
C HIS A 53 5.10 9.03 1.33
N GLY A 54 6.27 9.62 1.60
CA GLY A 54 7.28 9.89 0.57
C GLY A 54 7.83 8.66 -0.14
N GLY A 55 7.71 7.46 0.43
CA GLY A 55 8.10 6.19 -0.17
C GLY A 55 6.96 5.39 -0.78
N CYS A 56 5.70 5.75 -0.49
CA CYS A 56 4.57 5.00 -1.00
C CYS A 56 4.43 5.23 -2.51
N ARG A 57 4.42 4.11 -3.27
CA ARG A 57 4.28 4.10 -4.73
C ARG A 57 2.92 4.59 -5.20
N TYR A 58 1.85 4.17 -4.52
CA TYR A 58 0.48 4.42 -4.97
C TYR A 58 -0.21 5.53 -4.19
N TRP A 59 -0.92 6.39 -4.91
CA TRP A 59 -1.61 7.54 -4.36
C TRP A 59 -2.98 7.69 -4.97
N THR A 60 -3.91 8.39 -4.31
CA THR A 60 -5.04 8.99 -5.05
C THR A 60 -4.69 10.40 -5.48
N ALA A 61 -5.29 10.87 -6.59
CA ALA A 61 -5.05 12.24 -7.08
C ALA A 61 -5.37 13.30 -6.01
N ARG A 62 -6.39 13.05 -5.17
CA ARG A 62 -6.76 13.95 -4.08
C ARG A 62 -5.70 13.98 -2.98
N ALA A 63 -5.25 12.80 -2.51
CA ALA A 63 -4.20 12.70 -1.52
C ALA A 63 -2.89 13.35 -1.99
N ARG A 64 -2.51 13.08 -3.25
CA ARG A 64 -1.30 13.62 -3.85
C ARG A 64 -1.32 15.14 -3.91
N ARG A 65 -2.46 15.75 -4.27
CA ARG A 65 -2.61 17.22 -4.26
C ARG A 65 -2.41 17.82 -2.86
N VAL A 66 -2.98 17.19 -1.82
CA VAL A 66 -2.78 17.64 -0.42
C VAL A 66 -1.30 17.52 -0.04
N TYR A 67 -0.67 16.41 -0.38
CA TYR A 67 0.76 16.19 -0.09
C TYR A 67 1.66 17.19 -0.81
N LEU A 68 1.42 17.48 -2.10
CA LEU A 68 2.24 18.43 -2.87
C LEU A 68 2.05 19.89 -2.43
N LYS A 69 0.88 20.25 -1.92
CA LYS A 69 0.61 21.60 -1.39
C LYS A 69 1.07 21.79 0.07
N ARG A 70 1.72 20.79 0.68
CA ARG A 70 2.20 20.90 2.06
C ARG A 70 3.24 22.03 2.13
N THR A 71 2.99 23.03 2.96
CA THR A 71 3.96 24.08 3.26
C THR A 71 4.63 23.78 4.59
N THR A 72 5.84 24.30 4.80
CA THR A 72 6.56 24.24 6.08
C THR A 72 5.78 24.93 7.22
N THR A 73 4.92 25.90 6.89
CA THR A 73 4.08 26.64 7.85
C THR A 73 2.87 25.85 8.35
N THR A 74 2.37 24.87 7.58
CA THR A 74 1.26 24.00 8.01
C THR A 74 1.79 22.83 8.85
N ARG A 75 2.01 23.10 10.14
CA ARG A 75 2.52 22.20 11.20
C ARG A 75 1.80 20.84 11.29
N GLY A 76 1.98 19.96 10.30
CA GLY A 76 1.41 18.63 10.22
C GLY A 76 -0.10 18.53 9.92
N ALA A 77 -0.82 19.64 9.71
CA ALA A 77 -2.27 19.61 9.47
C ALA A 77 -2.67 18.77 8.23
N TRP A 78 -1.82 18.75 7.21
CA TRP A 78 -2.01 17.91 6.02
C TRP A 78 -2.00 16.41 6.34
N LYS A 79 -1.25 15.97 7.37
CA LYS A 79 -1.19 14.55 7.78
C LYS A 79 -2.56 14.05 8.23
N LYS A 80 -3.38 14.90 8.86
CA LYS A 80 -4.75 14.54 9.29
C LYS A 80 -5.67 14.22 8.11
N GLN A 81 -5.36 14.72 6.91
CA GLN A 81 -6.13 14.50 5.70
C GLN A 81 -5.68 13.27 4.90
N LEU A 82 -4.52 12.69 5.21
CA LEU A 82 -3.96 11.53 4.51
C LEU A 82 -4.07 10.26 5.34
N ARG A 83 -4.21 9.13 4.66
CA ARG A 83 -4.20 7.79 5.25
C ARG A 83 -3.26 6.92 4.42
N HIS A 84 -2.35 6.22 5.09
CA HIS A 84 -1.55 5.16 4.50
C HIS A 84 -2.34 3.86 4.70
N GLU A 85 -3.07 3.45 3.67
CA GLU A 85 -4.06 2.38 3.75
C GLU A 85 -3.53 1.14 3.01
N HIS A 86 -3.72 -0.04 3.59
CA HIS A 86 -3.40 -1.28 2.88
C HIS A 86 -4.47 -1.53 1.82
N VAL A 87 -4.08 -1.81 0.59
CA VAL A 87 -5.00 -1.98 -0.54
C VAL A 87 -5.93 -3.16 -0.30
N VAL A 88 -5.34 -4.32 0.01
CA VAL A 88 -6.05 -5.49 0.55
C VAL A 88 -6.10 -5.36 2.09
N PRO A 89 -7.27 -5.54 2.74
CA PRO A 89 -7.35 -5.44 4.20
C PRO A 89 -6.42 -6.44 4.88
N ARG A 90 -5.68 -5.99 5.90
CA ARG A 90 -4.77 -6.85 6.69
C ARG A 90 -5.43 -8.10 7.26
N LYS A 91 -6.74 -8.06 7.56
CA LYS A 91 -7.50 -9.24 8.00
C LYS A 91 -7.47 -10.35 6.95
N VAL A 92 -7.75 -10.00 5.69
CA VAL A 92 -7.77 -10.93 4.54
C VAL A 92 -6.37 -11.48 4.27
N ILE A 93 -5.34 -10.63 4.34
CA ILE A 93 -3.95 -11.07 4.16
C ILE A 93 -3.54 -12.03 5.28
N ARG A 94 -3.89 -11.72 6.53
CA ARG A 94 -3.61 -12.59 7.68
C ARG A 94 -4.28 -13.96 7.52
N GLU A 95 -5.53 -14.01 7.08
CA GLU A 95 -6.24 -15.26 6.81
C GLU A 95 -5.52 -16.09 5.74
N LYS A 96 -5.02 -15.45 4.67
CA LYS A 96 -4.19 -16.13 3.65
C LYS A 96 -2.87 -16.67 4.19
N LEU A 97 -2.20 -15.94 5.08
CA LEU A 97 -0.93 -16.38 5.68
C LEU A 97 -1.14 -17.55 6.64
N LEU A 98 -2.21 -17.53 7.42
CA LEU A 98 -2.54 -18.60 8.38
C LEU A 98 -3.07 -19.88 7.70
N SER A 99 -3.41 -19.82 6.41
CA SER A 99 -3.84 -20.99 5.63
C SER A 99 -2.73 -21.62 4.79
N LEU A 100 -1.47 -21.22 4.99
CA LEU A 100 -0.34 -21.73 4.22
C LEU A 100 0.19 -23.04 4.82
N GLU A 101 0.07 -24.14 4.07
CA GLU A 101 0.57 -25.45 4.48
C GLU A 101 1.45 -26.09 3.38
N PRO A 102 2.78 -26.21 3.57
CA PRO A 102 3.58 -25.59 4.63
C PRO A 102 3.82 -24.08 4.38
N PRO A 103 4.03 -23.27 5.43
CA PRO A 103 4.31 -21.84 5.31
C PRO A 103 5.79 -21.59 4.97
N THR A 104 6.20 -21.83 3.72
CA THR A 104 7.59 -21.57 3.29
C THR A 104 7.87 -20.07 3.10
N GLU A 105 9.14 -19.68 3.17
CA GLU A 105 9.55 -18.28 2.92
C GLU A 105 9.10 -17.78 1.54
N ASP A 106 9.17 -18.62 0.50
CA ASP A 106 8.72 -18.27 -0.85
C ASP A 106 7.22 -18.02 -0.92
N ALA A 107 6.41 -18.87 -0.27
CA ALA A 107 4.95 -18.70 -0.23
C ALA A 107 4.56 -17.45 0.56
N VAL A 108 5.24 -17.18 1.67
CA VAL A 108 5.05 -15.95 2.46
C VAL A 108 5.45 -14.73 1.63
N ARG A 109 6.58 -14.78 0.92
CA ARG A 109 7.07 -13.70 0.05
C ARG A 109 6.09 -13.38 -1.07
N ASP A 110 5.58 -14.40 -1.76
CA ASP A 110 4.57 -14.23 -2.82
C ASP A 110 3.34 -13.47 -2.30
N ILE A 111 2.84 -13.84 -1.12
CA ILE A 111 1.71 -13.14 -0.49
C ILE A 111 2.06 -11.69 -0.15
N PHE A 112 3.25 -11.44 0.39
CA PHE A 112 3.68 -10.09 0.77
C PHE A 112 3.85 -9.18 -0.46
N GLU A 113 4.48 -9.67 -1.51
CA GLU A 113 4.69 -8.91 -2.74
C GLU A 113 3.38 -8.61 -3.48
N ARG A 114 2.45 -9.58 -3.51
CA ARG A 114 1.19 -9.46 -4.25
C ARG A 114 0.09 -8.72 -3.49
N PHE A 115 -0.01 -8.92 -2.18
CA PHE A 115 -1.17 -8.44 -1.41
C PHE A 115 -0.85 -7.41 -0.34
N VAL A 116 0.39 -7.35 0.17
CA VAL A 116 0.81 -6.36 1.19
C VAL A 116 1.21 -5.06 0.49
N ILE A 117 0.25 -4.48 -0.23
CA ILE A 117 0.39 -3.23 -0.96
C ILE A 117 -0.27 -2.12 -0.14
N ALA A 118 0.33 -0.93 -0.09
CA ALA A 118 -0.31 0.26 0.45
C ALA A 118 -0.51 1.35 -0.60
N ALA A 119 -1.50 2.20 -0.34
CA ALA A 119 -1.74 3.42 -1.09
C ALA A 119 -2.02 4.58 -0.13
N VAL A 120 -1.49 5.76 -0.46
CA VAL A 120 -1.84 6.99 0.26
C VAL A 120 -3.13 7.57 -0.31
N ILE A 121 -4.17 7.61 0.53
CA ILE A 121 -5.50 8.09 0.17
C ILE A 121 -5.93 9.26 1.05
N HIS A 122 -6.92 10.02 0.62
CA HIS A 122 -7.47 11.11 1.41
C HIS A 122 -8.48 10.57 2.44
N CYS A 123 -8.64 11.21 3.60
CA CYS A 123 -9.53 10.74 4.68
C CYS A 123 -10.99 10.52 4.25
N LYS A 124 -11.53 11.35 3.37
CA LYS A 124 -12.86 11.12 2.74
C LYS A 124 -12.93 9.85 1.89
N GLU A 125 -11.83 9.42 1.30
CA GLU A 125 -11.76 8.19 0.49
C GLU A 125 -11.64 6.97 1.39
N ASP A 126 -10.80 7.06 2.43
CA ASP A 126 -10.75 6.09 3.54
C ASP A 126 -12.13 5.87 4.16
N ALA A 127 -12.87 6.95 4.45
CA ALA A 127 -14.24 6.85 4.97
C ALA A 127 -15.18 6.06 4.04
N ARG A 128 -15.02 6.18 2.71
CA ARG A 128 -15.81 5.39 1.74
C ARG A 128 -15.43 3.91 1.77
N LEU A 129 -14.14 3.59 1.83
CA LEU A 129 -13.66 2.21 1.98
C LEU A 129 -14.23 1.60 3.26
N ARG A 130 -14.09 2.31 4.39
CA ARG A 130 -14.54 1.82 5.71
C ARG A 130 -16.05 1.59 5.77
N LYS A 131 -16.84 2.45 5.12
CA LYS A 131 -18.31 2.29 5.11
C LYS A 131 -18.77 0.99 4.42
N LYS A 132 -18.03 0.49 3.42
CA LYS A 132 -18.46 -0.66 2.60
C LYS A 132 -17.66 -1.93 2.84
N LEU A 133 -16.35 -1.80 2.96
CA LEU A 133 -15.36 -2.88 2.84
C LEU A 133 -14.16 -2.62 3.77
N GLN A 134 -14.41 -2.21 5.02
CA GLN A 134 -13.36 -1.84 5.97
C GLN A 134 -12.31 -2.96 6.16
N SER A 135 -12.78 -4.18 6.34
CA SER A 135 -11.98 -5.35 6.72
C SER A 135 -12.19 -6.54 5.79
N SER A 136 -12.83 -6.33 4.64
CA SER A 136 -13.20 -7.36 3.66
C SER A 136 -12.86 -6.94 2.24
N MET A 137 -12.79 -7.92 1.34
CA MET A 137 -12.73 -7.72 -0.10
C MET A 137 -14.11 -7.99 -0.72
N PRO A 138 -14.40 -7.44 -1.92
CA PRO A 138 -15.59 -7.84 -2.68
C PRO A 138 -15.60 -9.35 -2.98
N PRO A 139 -16.77 -10.00 -3.14
CA PRO A 139 -16.87 -11.45 -3.35
C PRO A 139 -16.00 -12.00 -4.48
N GLY A 140 -15.92 -11.25 -5.59
CA GLY A 140 -15.11 -11.63 -6.75
C GLY A 140 -13.60 -11.74 -6.49
N PHE A 141 -13.09 -11.30 -5.34
CA PHE A 141 -11.69 -11.48 -4.95
C PHE A 141 -11.35 -12.93 -4.61
N SER A 142 -12.32 -13.67 -4.06
CA SER A 142 -12.12 -15.05 -3.59
C SER A 142 -12.68 -16.10 -4.55
N ASP A 143 -13.39 -15.70 -5.59
CA ASP A 143 -14.01 -16.58 -6.58
C ASP A 143 -13.08 -16.81 -7.78
N PRO A 144 -12.56 -18.03 -8.01
CA PRO A 144 -11.66 -18.34 -9.13
C PRO A 144 -12.28 -18.10 -10.51
N ALA A 145 -13.62 -18.11 -10.64
CA ALA A 145 -14.30 -17.83 -11.90
C ALA A 145 -14.50 -16.32 -12.16
N SER A 146 -14.28 -15.48 -11.15
CA SER A 146 -14.46 -14.03 -11.27
C SER A 146 -13.26 -13.37 -11.95
N PRO A 147 -13.48 -12.40 -12.86
CA PRO A 147 -12.40 -11.59 -13.42
C PRO A 147 -11.57 -10.81 -12.37
N GLY A 148 -12.13 -10.61 -11.18
CA GLY A 148 -11.47 -9.97 -10.05
C GLY A 148 -10.74 -10.93 -9.11
N TYR A 149 -10.59 -12.22 -9.48
CA TYR A 149 -9.97 -13.22 -8.62
C TYR A 149 -8.56 -12.79 -8.21
N GLN A 150 -8.34 -12.67 -6.91
CA GLN A 150 -7.09 -12.19 -6.32
C GLN A 150 -6.61 -10.82 -6.82
N GLU A 151 -7.47 -9.99 -7.41
CA GLU A 151 -7.12 -8.63 -7.87
C GLU A 151 -7.03 -7.68 -6.66
N PRO A 152 -5.83 -7.19 -6.28
CA PRO A 152 -5.66 -6.38 -5.07
C PRO A 152 -6.54 -5.11 -5.07
N TRP A 153 -6.73 -4.49 -6.24
CA TRP A 153 -7.44 -3.22 -6.38
C TRP A 153 -8.96 -3.36 -6.48
N LEU A 154 -9.52 -4.58 -6.43
CA LEU A 154 -10.96 -4.80 -6.59
C LEU A 154 -11.79 -4.01 -5.58
N ARG A 155 -11.29 -3.87 -4.34
CA ARG A 155 -11.91 -3.06 -3.28
C ARG A 155 -11.96 -1.57 -3.62
N TYR A 156 -10.90 -1.06 -4.24
CA TYR A 156 -10.79 0.33 -4.66
C TYR A 156 -11.73 0.61 -5.85
N GLN A 157 -11.78 -0.32 -6.81
CA GLN A 157 -12.70 -0.27 -7.96
C GLN A 157 -14.17 -0.24 -7.49
N ALA A 158 -14.56 -1.12 -6.57
CA ALA A 158 -15.91 -1.17 -5.99
C ALA A 158 -16.29 0.14 -5.24
N CYS A 159 -15.30 0.85 -4.70
CA CYS A 159 -15.48 2.14 -4.04
C CYS A 159 -15.27 3.36 -4.96
N ARG A 160 -15.04 3.15 -6.26
CA ARG A 160 -14.72 4.19 -7.25
C ARG A 160 -13.55 5.07 -6.80
N ILE A 161 -12.51 4.45 -6.26
CA ILE A 161 -11.25 5.09 -5.89
C ILE A 161 -10.21 4.66 -6.92
N LYS A 162 -9.62 5.63 -7.61
CA LYS A 162 -8.58 5.38 -8.61
C LYS A 162 -7.21 5.68 -8.03
N PRO A 163 -6.37 4.66 -7.77
CA PRO A 163 -4.96 4.90 -7.49
C PRO A 163 -4.27 5.42 -8.75
N ILE A 164 -3.21 6.19 -8.54
CA ILE A 164 -2.22 6.59 -9.53
C ILE A 164 -0.90 6.03 -9.05
N ASP A 165 -0.18 5.38 -9.95
CA ASP A 165 1.21 5.05 -9.72
C ASP A 165 2.02 6.34 -9.77
N ARG A 166 2.92 6.54 -8.79
CA ARG A 166 3.82 7.68 -8.80
C ARG A 166 4.83 7.59 -9.95
N GLU A 167 5.18 6.39 -10.39
CA GLU A 167 6.14 6.15 -11.47
C GLU A 167 5.53 6.32 -12.87
N GLU A 168 4.20 6.23 -12.99
CA GLU A 168 3.49 6.63 -14.20
C GLU A 168 3.71 8.13 -14.42
N LYS A 169 4.61 8.46 -15.36
CA LYS A 169 4.74 9.83 -15.88
C LYS A 169 3.36 10.29 -16.34
N PRO A 170 2.86 11.45 -15.88
CA PRO A 170 1.62 11.98 -16.43
C PRO A 170 1.79 12.12 -17.95
N LYS A 171 0.95 11.47 -18.75
CA LYS A 171 0.88 11.66 -20.21
C LYS A 171 0.72 13.14 -20.62
N LEU A 172 0.36 14.00 -19.65
CA LEU A 172 0.30 15.46 -19.75
C LEU A 172 1.64 16.15 -20.00
N PHE A 173 2.80 15.55 -19.69
CA PHE A 173 4.10 16.20 -19.91
C PHE A 173 4.64 16.04 -21.35
N GLU A 174 4.18 15.07 -22.13
CA GLU A 174 4.55 14.98 -23.55
C GLU A 174 3.78 15.99 -24.42
N ALA A 175 2.51 16.24 -24.11
CA ALA A 175 1.71 17.23 -24.84
C ALA A 175 2.27 18.66 -24.72
N PHE A 176 2.95 18.99 -23.63
CA PHE A 176 3.62 20.28 -23.45
C PHE A 176 4.97 20.40 -24.18
N ARG A 177 5.71 19.29 -24.38
CA ARG A 177 6.96 19.30 -25.18
C ARG A 177 6.66 19.44 -26.68
N ILE A 178 5.54 18.90 -27.16
CA ILE A 178 5.17 18.99 -28.57
C ILE A 178 4.70 20.42 -28.94
N ARG A 179 3.99 21.13 -28.04
CA ARG A 179 3.53 22.50 -28.31
C ARG A 179 4.63 23.58 -28.29
N ARG A 180 5.76 23.35 -27.62
CA ARG A 180 6.89 24.31 -27.61
C ARG A 180 7.86 24.19 -28.79
N ARG A 181 7.72 23.17 -29.65
CA ARG A 181 8.53 22.99 -30.87
C ARG A 181 7.87 23.53 -32.16
N ARG A 182 6.73 24.23 -32.07
CA ARG A 182 6.04 24.85 -33.21
C ARG A 182 5.75 26.35 -32.99
N ARG A 183 6.78 27.13 -32.67
CA ARG A 183 6.83 28.51 -33.18
C ARG A 183 8.00 28.57 -34.15
N PRO A 184 7.75 28.60 -35.46
CA PRO A 184 8.74 29.13 -36.40
C PRO A 184 8.83 30.64 -36.15
N ASP A 185 10.06 31.13 -36.27
CA ASP A 185 10.44 32.51 -36.06
C ASP A 185 9.59 33.46 -36.93
N LEU A 186 8.97 34.44 -36.27
CA LEU A 186 8.44 35.68 -36.83
C LEU A 186 8.79 36.80 -35.86
#